data_AF-A0A377BK02-F1
#
_entry.id   AF-A0A377BK02-F1
#
_cell.length_a   1.000
_cell.length_b   1.000
_cell.length_c   1.000
_cell.angle_alpha   90.00
_cell.angle_beta   90.00
_cell.angle_gamma   90.00
#
_symmetry.space_group_name_H-M   'P 1'
#
loop_
_entity.id
_entity.type
_entity.pdbx_description
1 polymer ?
#
loop_
_entity_poly.entity_id
_entity_poly.type
_entity_poly.pdbx_seq_one_letter_code
_entity_poly.pdbx_strand_id
1 'polypeptide(L)'
;MRNTSANIQITSSMLTKKLDSSLTWDTRLSWTPQFLQQQNLTISADILNVLDSKTAVDTTNTGVATYASGRTFWLDVSMKF
;
A
#
# COMPACT_ATOMS: atom_id res chain seq x y z
N MET A 1 -40.77 43.31 15.71
CA MET A 1 -39.82 42.71 14.76
C MET A 1 -39.10 41.59 15.50
N ARG A 2 -39.24 40.32 15.11
CA ARG A 2 -38.56 39.19 15.77
C ARG A 2 -37.32 38.84 14.95
N ASN A 3 -36.15 38.91 15.58
CA ASN A 3 -34.88 38.55 14.98
C ASN A 3 -34.60 37.08 15.31
N THR A 4 -34.59 36.21 14.30
CA THR A 4 -34.34 34.78 14.48
C THR A 4 -32.93 34.49 13.98
N SER A 5 -31.98 34.34 14.90
CA SER A 5 -30.62 33.90 14.55
C SER A 5 -30.66 32.40 14.22
N ALA A 6 -30.30 32.03 12.99
CA ALA A 6 -30.11 30.64 12.61
C ALA A 6 -28.82 30.10 13.27
N ASN A 7 -28.97 29.14 14.17
CA ASN A 7 -27.85 28.44 14.78
C ASN A 7 -27.40 27.35 13.81
N ILE A 8 -26.35 27.62 13.02
CA ILE A 8 -25.79 26.65 12.07
C ILE A 8 -24.94 25.67 12.90
N GLN A 9 -25.53 24.54 13.27
CA GLN A 9 -24.81 23.39 13.79
C GLN A 9 -24.05 22.76 12.61
N ILE A 10 -22.76 23.07 12.48
CA ILE A 10 -21.89 22.35 11.56
C ILE A 10 -21.76 20.92 12.11
N THR A 11 -22.41 19.96 11.48
CA THR A 11 -22.26 18.54 11.84
C THR A 11 -20.80 18.17 11.63
N SER A 12 -20.16 17.61 12.67
CA SER A 12 -18.75 17.20 12.72
C SER A 12 -18.37 16.07 11.74
N SER A 13 -19.23 15.77 10.76
CA SER A 13 -19.13 14.64 9.85
C SER A 13 -18.02 14.78 8.80
N MET A 14 -17.26 15.88 8.81
CA MET A 14 -16.14 16.12 7.89
C MET A 14 -14.85 16.56 8.61
N LEU A 15 -14.59 16.08 9.83
CA LEU A 15 -13.24 16.14 10.37
C LEU A 15 -12.37 15.12 9.61
N THR A 16 -11.54 15.61 8.68
CA THR A 16 -10.56 14.75 8.00
C THR A 16 -9.55 14.28 9.03
N LYS A 17 -9.53 12.98 9.33
CA LYS A 17 -8.49 12.38 10.18
C LYS A 17 -7.23 12.25 9.33
N LYS A 18 -6.18 12.98 9.70
CA LYS A 18 -4.86 12.83 9.07
C LYS A 18 -4.25 11.49 9.51
N LEU A 19 -3.93 10.65 8.54
CA LEU A 19 -3.21 9.40 8.76
C LEU A 19 -1.69 9.65 8.77
N ASP A 20 -0.95 8.77 9.44
CA ASP A 20 0.51 8.82 9.48
C ASP A 20 1.10 8.58 8.09
N SER A 21 2.19 9.28 7.78
CA SER A 21 2.95 9.04 6.56
C SER A 21 3.76 7.75 6.67
N SER A 22 4.01 7.10 5.54
CA SER A 22 4.78 5.86 5.48
C SER A 22 5.76 5.86 4.32
N LEU A 23 6.84 5.10 4.48
CA LEU A 23 7.83 4.81 3.46
C LEU A 23 7.70 3.34 3.06
N THR A 24 7.33 3.08 1.81
CA THR A 24 7.31 1.73 1.24
C THR A 24 8.38 1.62 0.17
N TRP A 25 9.13 0.51 0.18
CA TRP A 25 10.11 0.18 -0.84
C TRP A 25 9.76 -1.17 -1.45
N ASP A 26 9.57 -1.19 -2.77
CA ASP A 26 9.39 -2.42 -3.53
C ASP A 26 10.64 -2.70 -4.38
N THR A 27 11.06 -3.95 -4.45
CA THR A 27 12.22 -4.37 -5.25
C THR A 27 11.93 -5.62 -6.05
N ARG A 28 12.57 -5.71 -7.22
CA ARG A 28 12.54 -6.88 -8.09
C ARG A 28 13.97 -7.30 -8.43
N LEU A 29 14.27 -8.58 -8.25
CA LEU A 29 15.49 -9.20 -8.74
C LEU A 29 15.12 -10.20 -9.82
N SER A 30 15.72 -10.07 -11.00
CA SER A 30 15.57 -11.04 -12.09
C SER A 30 16.92 -11.61 -12.48
N TRP A 31 16.99 -12.94 -12.61
CA TRP A 31 18.18 -13.67 -12.98
C TRP A 31 17.91 -14.60 -14.16
N THR A 32 18.70 -14.44 -15.21
CA THR A 32 18.72 -15.30 -16.40
C THR A 32 20.05 -16.05 -16.43
N PRO A 33 20.08 -17.34 -16.00
CA PRO A 33 21.30 -18.13 -16.00
C PRO A 33 21.95 -18.22 -17.39
N GLN A 34 23.18 -17.70 -17.49
CA GLN A 34 23.94 -17.65 -18.75
C GLN A 34 24.42 -19.01 -19.25
N PHE A 35 24.31 -20.08 -18.45
CA PHE A 35 24.65 -21.44 -18.88
C PHE A 35 23.47 -22.18 -19.55
N LEU A 36 22.25 -21.62 -19.47
CA LEU A 36 21.05 -22.13 -20.14
C LEU A 36 20.69 -21.27 -21.36
N GLN A 37 21.70 -20.85 -22.14
CA GLN A 37 21.55 -19.87 -23.25
C GLN A 37 20.46 -20.25 -24.26
N GLN A 38 20.21 -21.54 -24.45
CA GLN A 38 19.22 -22.04 -25.41
C GLN A 38 17.78 -21.99 -24.88
N GLN A 39 17.58 -21.96 -23.56
CA GLN A 39 16.24 -22.10 -22.94
C GLN A 39 15.67 -20.77 -22.46
N ASN A 40 16.44 -19.67 -22.49
CA ASN A 40 16.00 -18.32 -22.12
C ASN A 40 15.17 -18.27 -20.81
N LEU A 41 15.55 -19.12 -19.84
CA LEU A 41 14.89 -19.22 -18.55
C LEU A 41 15.21 -17.97 -17.72
N THR A 42 14.19 -17.34 -17.15
CA THR A 42 14.35 -16.21 -16.22
C THR A 42 13.60 -16.48 -14.94
N ILE A 43 14.29 -16.34 -13.82
CA ILE A 43 13.72 -16.45 -12.47
C ILE A 43 13.66 -15.04 -11.91
N SER A 44 12.49 -14.60 -11.45
CA SER A 44 12.32 -13.30 -10.81
C SER A 44 11.77 -13.45 -9.40
N ALA A 45 12.25 -12.62 -8.48
CA ALA A 45 11.70 -12.47 -7.15
C ALA A 45 11.32 -11.02 -6.93
N ASP A 46 10.06 -10.76 -6.56
CA ASP A 46 9.61 -9.44 -6.11
C ASP A 46 9.45 -9.46 -4.58
N ILE A 47 9.94 -8.42 -3.92
CA ILE A 47 9.71 -8.17 -2.50
C ILE A 47 9.01 -6.83 -2.40
N LEU A 48 7.73 -6.86 -2.05
CA LEU A 48 6.93 -5.66 -1.81
C LEU A 48 7.02 -5.28 -0.33
N ASN A 49 7.03 -3.98 -0.05
CA ASN A 49 7.20 -3.43 1.29
C ASN A 49 8.42 -4.04 2.02
N VAL A 50 9.59 -3.90 1.42
CA VAL A 50 10.88 -4.38 1.93
C VAL A 50 11.13 -3.90 3.37
N LEU A 51 10.68 -2.71 3.72
CA LEU A 51 10.84 -2.15 5.08
C LEU A 51 9.81 -2.70 6.08
N ASP A 52 8.83 -3.46 5.61
CA ASP A 52 7.69 -3.96 6.39
C ASP A 52 6.95 -2.83 7.15
N SER A 53 6.78 -1.71 6.47
CA SER A 53 6.17 -0.50 7.03
C SER A 53 4.69 -0.72 7.34
N LYS A 54 4.30 -0.48 8.59
CA LYS A 54 2.91 -0.54 9.04
C LYS A 54 2.20 0.78 8.75
N THR A 55 1.47 0.83 7.64
CA THR A 55 0.80 2.05 7.15
C THR A 55 -0.69 1.96 7.40
N ALA A 56 -1.26 2.88 8.17
CA ALA A 56 -2.72 3.01 8.26
C ALA A 56 -3.24 3.66 6.96
N VAL A 57 -4.18 3.00 6.29
CA VAL A 57 -4.78 3.48 5.02
C VAL A 57 -6.20 3.99 5.21
N ASP A 58 -6.84 3.62 6.32
CA ASP A 58 -8.15 4.11 6.69
C ASP A 58 -8.33 4.05 8.21
N THR A 59 -9.29 4.79 8.75
CA THR A 59 -9.67 4.74 10.16
C THR A 59 -11.16 5.01 10.32
N THR A 60 -11.86 4.12 11.02
CA THR A 60 -13.30 4.27 11.28
C THR A 60 -13.59 5.49 12.16
N ASN A 61 -14.86 5.89 12.21
CA ASN A 61 -15.35 6.93 13.12
C ASN A 61 -15.08 6.58 14.59
N THR A 62 -15.03 5.29 14.92
CA THR A 62 -14.71 4.75 16.26
C THR A 62 -13.21 4.59 16.52
N GLY A 63 -12.33 4.90 15.55
CA GLY A 63 -10.88 4.89 15.72
C GLY A 63 -10.20 3.55 15.41
N VAL A 64 -10.89 2.59 14.79
CA VAL A 64 -10.29 1.34 14.34
C VAL A 64 -9.57 1.58 13.01
N ALA A 65 -8.26 1.34 12.97
CA ALA A 65 -7.43 1.56 11.79
C ALA A 65 -7.35 0.31 10.90
N THR A 66 -7.44 0.53 9.59
CA THR A 66 -7.14 -0.49 8.56
C THR A 66 -5.73 -0.26 8.05
N TYR A 67 -4.96 -1.33 7.91
CA TYR A 67 -3.54 -1.26 7.51
C TYR A 67 -3.33 -1.78 6.09
N ALA A 68 -2.38 -1.17 5.38
CA ALA A 68 -1.83 -1.72 4.14
C ALA A 68 -1.15 -3.08 4.39
N SER A 69 -0.97 -3.86 3.33
CA SER A 69 -0.23 -5.12 3.39
C SER A 69 1.21 -4.91 3.88
N GLY A 70 1.67 -5.84 4.73
CA GLY A 70 3.07 -5.94 5.13
C GLY A 70 3.97 -6.48 4.01
N ARG A 71 5.17 -6.93 4.37
CA ARG A 71 6.12 -7.49 3.39
C ARG A 71 5.52 -8.70 2.67
N THR A 72 5.55 -8.66 1.34
CA THR A 72 5.02 -9.72 0.48
C THR A 72 6.11 -10.21 -0.48
N PHE A 73 6.20 -11.53 -0.66
CA PHE A 73 7.17 -12.17 -1.55
C PHE A 73 6.46 -12.78 -2.75
N TRP A 74 6.98 -12.54 -3.94
CA TRP A 74 6.58 -13.19 -5.17
C TRP A 74 7.76 -13.88 -5.81
N LEU A 75 7.50 -15.06 -6.37
CA LEU A 75 8.46 -15.82 -7.17
C LEU A 75 7.82 -16.12 -8.52
N ASP A 76 8.50 -15.69 -9.58
CA ASP A 76 8.10 -15.89 -10.97
C ASP A 76 9.19 -16.67 -11.71
N VAL A 77 8.74 -17.57 -12.59
CA VAL A 77 9.61 -18.36 -13.46
C VAL A 77 9.04 -18.29 -14.87
N SER A 78 9.82 -17.75 -15.81
CA SER A 78 9.44 -17.60 -17.21
C SER A 78 10.45 -18.27 -18.12
N MET A 79 9.96 -18.84 -19.23
CA MET A 79 10.78 -19.52 -20.23
C MET A 79 10.33 -19.05 -21.61
N LYS A 80 11.28 -18.79 -22.51
CA LYS A 80 10.99 -18.42 -23.91
C LYS A 80 11.41 -19.55 -24.83
N PHE A 81 10.51 -19.96 -25.73
CA PHE A 81 10.71 -21.01 -26.72
C PHE A 81 10.95 -20.40 -28.10
#